data_AF-A0A3B8ZKW2-F1
#
_entry.id   AF-A0A3B8ZKW2-F1
#
_cell.length_a   1.000
_cell.length_b   1.000
_cell.length_c   1.000
_cell.angle_alpha   90.00
_cell.angle_beta   90.00
_cell.angle_gamma   90.00
#
_symmetry.space_group_name_H-M   'P 1'
#
loop_
_entity.id
_entity.type
_entity.pdbx_description
1 polymer ?
#
loop_
_entity_poly.entity_id
_entity_poly.type
_entity_poly.pdbx_seq_one_letter_code
_entity_poly.pdbx_strand_id
1 'polypeptide(L)'
;MIQSSALMEPGDSGGQLLDLQGRLIGIHSRIGTQANQNYDVPIDVFKTYWDALNVPQFFSVYRGQAVPKLGFVGYDAPDDAGVVLSEVMPGGIAQEVGLEPEDLIVSIQEQKLSSLRDLRPSLLNAIQSRPEQIQLTVVRAGREMALPLTGDRLILPVATRLPGMDLDSQTGNDLRSSLYRPADSNGQLELLVDQIAELEDRLDDLMCVITSEIAGKPVSIFGTLIEGTPWILSKSSMVGGQPYLASQQDPVDLQVISRDAENDLTLLRGPTVHSMGVNLNIETKLGLKRLSNSVSPGQMLVTPEPKGPGWMSVTGSEEFSSPRQESRGYLGVVLRDSRQRGVELYQVDDGAAKKAGMQVGDVIVQIADQPVKRREQVFEFLRSVDPDTNVQIRLFRQQAEMTVDVLLGSPPTESGHAADLIRKSTRRDGFPRVFTHDAPLFPESCGGPVFDLEGNFVGINAARHSRVRTYVIPKSVL
;
A
#
# COMPACT_ATOMS: atom_id res chain seq x y z
N MET A 1 -4.30 -6.79 -23.92
CA MET A 1 -4.61 -6.13 -22.64
C MET A 1 -5.08 -4.73 -22.95
N ILE A 2 -6.14 -4.27 -22.29
CA ILE A 2 -6.53 -2.86 -22.24
C ILE A 2 -5.71 -2.23 -21.11
N GLN A 3 -5.26 -0.99 -21.30
CA GLN A 3 -4.69 -0.20 -20.22
C GLN A 3 -5.73 0.85 -19.81
N SER A 4 -6.00 0.97 -18.52
CA SER A 4 -6.98 1.90 -17.96
C SER A 4 -6.37 2.70 -16.79
N SER A 5 -6.94 3.88 -16.54
CA SER A 5 -6.62 4.72 -15.38
C SER A 5 -7.49 4.41 -14.17
N ALA A 6 -8.45 3.48 -14.28
CA ALA A 6 -9.31 3.06 -13.18
C ALA A 6 -8.44 2.54 -12.04
N LEU A 7 -8.53 3.17 -10.86
CA LEU A 7 -7.73 2.79 -9.71
C LEU A 7 -8.22 1.44 -9.17
N MET A 8 -7.28 0.61 -8.73
CA MET A 8 -7.55 -0.76 -8.26
C MET A 8 -6.64 -1.14 -7.10
N GLU A 9 -7.12 -2.01 -6.23
CA GLU A 9 -6.41 -2.66 -5.12
C GLU A 9 -6.28 -4.18 -5.33
N PRO A 10 -5.39 -4.85 -4.57
CA PRO A 10 -5.44 -6.29 -4.42
C PRO A 10 -6.84 -6.72 -3.97
N GLY A 11 -7.47 -7.59 -4.76
CA GLY A 11 -8.85 -8.05 -4.53
C GLY A 11 -9.82 -7.61 -5.63
N ASP A 12 -9.53 -6.53 -6.34
CA ASP A 12 -10.39 -6.04 -7.44
C ASP A 12 -10.20 -6.84 -8.74
N SER A 13 -9.10 -7.61 -8.84
CA SER A 13 -8.86 -8.52 -9.96
C SER A 13 -10.03 -9.48 -10.18
N GLY A 14 -10.49 -9.58 -11.42
CA GLY A 14 -11.70 -10.30 -11.82
C GLY A 14 -12.96 -9.42 -11.92
N GLY A 15 -12.91 -8.18 -11.43
CA GLY A 15 -13.96 -7.18 -11.60
C GLY A 15 -14.09 -6.66 -13.03
N GLN A 16 -15.16 -5.89 -13.27
CA GLN A 16 -15.58 -5.41 -14.58
C GLN A 16 -15.02 -4.02 -14.93
N LEU A 17 -14.48 -3.89 -16.14
CA LEU A 17 -14.23 -2.59 -16.77
C LEU A 17 -15.38 -2.27 -17.73
N LEU A 18 -16.12 -1.20 -17.42
CA LEU A 18 -17.27 -0.74 -18.21
C LEU A 18 -16.95 0.54 -18.98
N ASP A 19 -17.56 0.73 -20.13
CA ASP A 19 -17.61 2.05 -20.78
C ASP A 19 -18.78 2.90 -20.27
N LEU A 20 -18.89 4.14 -20.77
CA LEU A 20 -19.93 5.10 -20.37
C LEU A 20 -21.35 4.67 -20.75
N GLN A 21 -21.52 3.66 -21.62
CA GLN A 21 -22.82 3.07 -21.94
C GLN A 21 -23.12 1.85 -21.06
N GLY A 22 -22.26 1.54 -20.09
CA GLY A 22 -22.39 0.39 -19.20
C GLY A 22 -22.04 -0.94 -19.86
N ARG A 23 -21.35 -0.92 -21.02
CA ARG A 23 -20.94 -2.16 -21.71
C ARG A 23 -19.65 -2.69 -21.10
N LEU A 24 -19.58 -3.99 -20.86
CA LEU A 24 -18.37 -4.67 -20.39
C LEU A 24 -17.32 -4.72 -21.51
N ILE A 25 -16.21 -4.02 -21.33
CA ILE A 25 -15.11 -3.94 -22.31
C ILE A 25 -13.87 -4.72 -21.86
N GLY A 26 -13.73 -5.00 -20.56
CA GLY A 26 -12.61 -5.80 -20.05
C GLY A 26 -12.83 -6.31 -18.63
N ILE A 27 -11.91 -7.16 -18.17
CA ILE A 27 -11.87 -7.70 -16.82
C ILE A 27 -10.53 -7.35 -16.17
N HIS A 28 -10.60 -6.76 -14.98
CA HIS A 28 -9.47 -6.38 -14.13
C HIS A 28 -8.48 -7.52 -13.96
N SER A 29 -7.21 -7.29 -14.29
CA SER A 29 -6.20 -8.35 -14.25
C SER A 29 -5.02 -8.01 -13.35
N ARG A 30 -4.32 -6.92 -13.63
CA ARG A 30 -3.12 -6.52 -12.88
C ARG A 30 -3.02 -5.01 -12.77
N ILE A 31 -2.34 -4.55 -11.72
CA ILE A 31 -2.00 -3.14 -11.52
C ILE A 31 -0.52 -2.90 -11.84
N GLY A 32 -0.20 -1.71 -12.33
CA GLY A 32 1.15 -1.22 -12.50
C GLY A 32 1.67 -0.50 -11.24
N THR A 33 2.94 -0.10 -11.27
CA THR A 33 3.54 0.68 -10.17
C THR A 33 2.92 2.09 -10.07
N GLN A 34 2.62 2.72 -11.21
CA GLN A 34 1.92 4.00 -11.27
C GLN A 34 0.41 3.83 -11.10
N ALA A 35 -0.23 4.71 -10.31
CA ALA A 35 -1.65 4.63 -9.95
C ALA A 35 -2.60 4.53 -11.16
N ASN A 36 -2.31 5.30 -12.22
CA ASN A 36 -3.09 5.41 -13.45
C ASN A 36 -2.72 4.38 -14.53
N GLN A 37 -1.88 3.39 -14.19
CA GLN A 37 -1.46 2.34 -15.12
C GLN A 37 -1.98 1.00 -14.63
N ASN A 38 -3.19 0.64 -15.03
CA ASN A 38 -3.81 -0.64 -14.70
C ASN A 38 -4.16 -1.40 -15.97
N TYR A 39 -4.28 -2.72 -15.88
CA TYR A 39 -4.43 -3.58 -17.05
C TYR A 39 -5.56 -4.57 -16.92
N ASP A 40 -6.33 -4.63 -18.00
CA ASP A 40 -7.53 -5.44 -18.12
C ASP A 40 -7.40 -6.42 -19.28
N VAL A 41 -7.98 -7.60 -19.12
CA VAL A 41 -8.12 -8.56 -20.22
C VAL A 41 -9.36 -8.15 -21.02
N PRO A 42 -9.25 -7.86 -22.33
CA PRO A 42 -10.39 -7.48 -23.17
C PRO A 42 -11.48 -8.55 -23.14
N ILE A 43 -12.75 -8.14 -23.17
CA ILE A 43 -13.88 -9.07 -23.11
C ILE A 43 -13.89 -10.08 -24.27
N ASP A 44 -13.34 -9.70 -25.43
CA ASP A 44 -13.31 -10.57 -26.61
C ASP A 44 -12.44 -11.80 -26.41
N VAL A 45 -11.40 -11.71 -25.55
CA VAL A 45 -10.61 -12.89 -25.16
C VAL A 45 -11.50 -13.89 -24.43
N PHE A 46 -12.36 -13.44 -23.52
CA PHE A 46 -13.30 -14.33 -22.82
C PHE A 46 -14.34 -14.91 -23.78
N LYS A 47 -14.84 -14.12 -24.72
CA LYS A 47 -15.79 -14.60 -25.74
C LYS A 47 -15.19 -15.71 -26.60
N THR A 48 -13.91 -15.61 -26.99
CA THR A 48 -13.21 -16.66 -27.74
C THR A 48 -13.21 -18.01 -27.01
N TYR A 49 -13.22 -17.99 -25.67
CA TYR A 49 -13.17 -19.19 -24.84
C TYR A 49 -14.47 -19.49 -24.09
N TRP A 50 -15.58 -18.83 -24.47
CA TRP A 50 -16.83 -18.87 -23.71
C TRP A 50 -17.33 -20.29 -23.46
N ASP A 51 -17.38 -21.11 -24.50
CA ASP A 51 -17.88 -22.49 -24.38
C ASP A 51 -16.99 -23.34 -23.45
N ALA A 52 -15.67 -23.20 -23.57
CA ALA A 52 -14.73 -23.91 -22.70
C ALA A 52 -14.79 -23.44 -21.25
N LEU A 53 -15.06 -22.14 -21.01
CA LEU A 53 -15.25 -21.57 -19.67
C LEU A 53 -16.58 -21.99 -19.01
N ASN A 54 -17.57 -22.40 -19.80
CA ASN A 54 -18.87 -22.90 -19.30
C ASN A 54 -18.84 -24.38 -18.91
N VAL A 55 -17.73 -25.08 -19.15
CA VAL A 55 -17.55 -26.46 -18.68
C VAL A 55 -16.84 -26.42 -17.33
N PRO A 56 -17.48 -26.85 -16.23
CA PRO A 56 -16.84 -26.92 -14.93
C PRO A 56 -15.60 -27.82 -15.00
N GLN A 57 -14.43 -27.23 -14.79
CA GLN A 57 -13.17 -27.94 -14.73
C GLN A 57 -12.53 -27.64 -13.38
N PHE A 58 -12.13 -28.69 -12.68
CA PHE A 58 -11.37 -28.55 -11.44
C PHE A 58 -9.90 -28.37 -11.78
N PHE A 59 -9.43 -27.14 -11.64
CA PHE A 59 -8.01 -26.84 -11.70
C PHE A 59 -7.44 -26.94 -10.28
N SER A 60 -6.46 -27.83 -10.07
CA SER A 60 -5.64 -27.80 -8.86
C SER A 60 -4.68 -26.61 -8.94
N VAL A 61 -5.20 -25.39 -8.70
CA VAL A 61 -4.40 -24.18 -8.68
C VAL A 61 -3.78 -24.02 -7.30
N TYR A 62 -2.49 -24.32 -7.16
CA TYR A 62 -1.71 -23.85 -6.02
C TYR A 62 -1.52 -22.33 -6.15
N ARG A 63 -2.12 -21.55 -5.26
CA ARG A 63 -1.92 -20.09 -5.14
C ARG A 63 -0.63 -19.75 -4.39
N GLY A 64 0.50 -20.12 -4.97
CA GLY A 64 1.82 -19.60 -4.66
C GLY A 64 2.64 -19.64 -5.94
N GLN A 65 3.78 -18.95 -6.01
CA GLN A 65 4.76 -19.37 -7.02
C GLN A 65 4.99 -20.87 -6.79
N ALA A 66 4.65 -21.67 -7.80
CA ALA A 66 4.91 -23.09 -7.82
C ALA A 66 6.43 -23.27 -7.81
N VAL A 67 7.02 -23.35 -6.63
CA VAL A 67 8.43 -23.69 -6.51
C VAL A 67 8.49 -25.19 -6.60
N PRO A 68 9.21 -25.77 -7.58
CA PRO A 68 9.42 -27.20 -7.59
C PRO A 68 10.14 -27.58 -6.30
N LYS A 69 9.48 -28.33 -5.42
CA LYS A 69 10.12 -28.90 -4.24
C LYS A 69 10.50 -30.32 -4.57
N LEU A 70 11.81 -30.60 -4.62
CA LEU A 70 12.29 -31.97 -4.79
C LEU A 70 11.89 -32.85 -3.59
N GLY A 71 11.69 -32.28 -2.40
CA GLY A 71 11.24 -33.06 -1.23
C GLY A 71 12.39 -33.77 -0.53
N PHE A 72 13.39 -33.01 -0.10
CA PHE A 72 14.51 -33.48 0.71
C PHE A 72 14.91 -32.37 1.71
N VAL A 73 15.68 -32.73 2.74
CA VAL A 73 16.41 -31.81 3.61
C VAL A 73 17.89 -31.97 3.30
N GLY A 74 18.62 -30.87 3.15
CA GLY A 74 20.04 -30.90 2.81
C GLY A 74 20.80 -29.71 3.37
N TYR A 75 22.09 -29.67 3.08
CA TYR A 75 23.02 -28.60 3.44
C TYR A 75 24.06 -28.39 2.34
N ASP A 76 24.77 -27.27 2.40
CA ASP A 76 25.82 -26.94 1.44
C ASP A 76 27.03 -27.86 1.62
N ALA A 77 27.52 -28.42 0.53
CA ALA A 77 28.76 -29.20 0.56
C ALA A 77 29.97 -28.29 0.81
N PRO A 78 31.05 -28.80 1.44
CA PRO A 78 32.31 -28.07 1.53
C PRO A 78 32.85 -27.66 0.14
N ASP A 79 33.66 -26.61 0.11
CA ASP A 79 34.36 -26.11 -1.09
C ASP A 79 33.43 -25.82 -2.28
N ASP A 80 32.20 -25.39 -2.01
CA ASP A 80 31.18 -25.06 -3.03
C ASP A 80 30.94 -26.21 -4.03
N ALA A 81 31.05 -27.46 -3.53
CA ALA A 81 30.97 -28.66 -4.35
C ALA A 81 29.53 -29.04 -4.77
N GLY A 82 28.50 -28.46 -4.13
CA GLY A 82 27.10 -28.72 -4.44
C GLY A 82 26.21 -28.83 -3.21
N VAL A 83 25.12 -29.61 -3.33
CA VAL A 83 24.11 -29.79 -2.28
C VAL A 83 24.08 -31.22 -1.77
N VAL A 84 24.33 -31.43 -0.48
CA VAL A 84 24.25 -32.75 0.15
C VAL A 84 22.86 -33.01 0.69
N LEU A 85 22.31 -34.20 0.43
CA LEU A 85 21.03 -34.65 0.95
C LEU A 85 21.23 -35.29 2.32
N SER A 86 20.64 -34.70 3.36
CA SER A 86 20.60 -35.30 4.71
C SER A 86 19.41 -36.23 4.90
N GLU A 87 18.28 -35.95 4.25
CA GLU A 87 17.05 -36.71 4.37
C GLU A 87 16.24 -36.59 3.07
N VAL A 88 15.63 -37.69 2.61
CA VAL A 88 14.70 -37.69 1.47
C VAL A 88 13.29 -37.95 1.98
N MET A 89 12.35 -37.06 1.66
CA MET A 89 10.98 -37.12 2.17
C MET A 89 10.17 -38.21 1.45
N PRO A 90 9.46 -39.09 2.18
CA PRO A 90 8.59 -40.09 1.58
C PRO A 90 7.50 -39.46 0.69
N GLY A 91 7.33 -39.99 -0.53
CA GLY A 91 6.40 -39.47 -1.53
C GLY A 91 6.85 -38.17 -2.22
N GLY A 92 8.07 -37.68 -1.95
CA GLY A 92 8.66 -36.53 -2.62
C GLY A 92 9.30 -36.90 -3.96
N ILE A 93 9.44 -35.90 -4.86
CA ILE A 93 10.03 -36.07 -6.20
C ILE A 93 11.45 -36.66 -6.13
N ALA A 94 12.22 -36.30 -5.11
CA ALA A 94 13.57 -36.79 -4.85
C ALA A 94 13.56 -38.31 -4.65
N GLN A 95 12.62 -38.83 -3.87
CA GLN A 95 12.47 -40.27 -3.69
C GLN A 95 12.09 -40.98 -5.00
N GLU A 96 11.20 -40.37 -5.79
CA GLU A 96 10.72 -40.94 -7.05
C GLU A 96 11.81 -41.04 -8.12
N VAL A 97 12.69 -40.05 -8.20
CA VAL A 97 13.86 -40.07 -9.10
C VAL A 97 15.04 -40.86 -8.53
N GLY A 98 14.85 -41.47 -7.35
CA GLY A 98 15.83 -42.35 -6.73
C GLY A 98 16.97 -41.64 -6.01
N LEU A 99 16.82 -40.37 -5.62
CA LEU A 99 17.76 -39.70 -4.72
C LEU A 99 17.72 -40.37 -3.34
N GLU A 100 18.89 -40.47 -2.71
CA GLU A 100 19.10 -41.10 -1.41
C GLU A 100 19.79 -40.11 -0.46
N PRO A 101 19.66 -40.30 0.87
CA PRO A 101 20.54 -39.61 1.82
C PRO A 101 22.02 -39.82 1.46
N GLU A 102 22.83 -38.81 1.72
CA GLU A 102 24.26 -38.69 1.37
C GLU A 102 24.58 -38.44 -0.12
N ASP A 103 23.57 -38.35 -0.98
CA ASP A 103 23.77 -37.87 -2.34
C ASP A 103 24.26 -36.42 -2.36
N LEU A 104 25.21 -36.14 -3.26
CA LEU A 104 25.67 -34.79 -3.57
C LEU A 104 25.18 -34.37 -4.96
N ILE A 105 24.24 -33.43 -5.04
CA ILE A 105 23.81 -32.85 -6.32
C ILE A 105 24.85 -31.80 -6.75
N VAL A 106 25.50 -32.03 -7.89
CA VAL A 106 26.59 -31.18 -8.41
C VAL A 106 26.17 -30.31 -9.60
N SER A 107 25.13 -30.70 -10.35
CA SER A 107 24.57 -29.86 -11.41
C SER A 107 23.11 -30.19 -11.73
N ILE A 108 22.43 -29.20 -12.32
CA ILE A 108 21.12 -29.36 -12.97
C ILE A 108 21.32 -28.97 -14.44
N GLN A 109 21.11 -29.92 -15.35
CA GLN A 109 21.53 -29.80 -16.75
C GLN A 109 23.02 -29.38 -16.83
N GLU A 110 23.32 -28.34 -17.59
CA GLU A 110 24.67 -27.79 -17.77
C GLU A 110 25.06 -26.81 -16.64
N GLN A 111 24.17 -26.50 -15.70
CA GLN A 111 24.43 -25.54 -14.62
C GLN A 111 24.99 -26.22 -13.38
N LYS A 112 26.26 -25.95 -13.09
CA LYS A 112 26.91 -26.36 -11.83
C LYS A 112 26.20 -25.73 -10.64
N LEU A 113 25.95 -26.54 -9.62
CA LEU A 113 25.45 -26.11 -8.32
C LEU A 113 26.60 -25.98 -7.33
N SER A 114 26.60 -24.88 -6.57
CA SER A 114 27.59 -24.63 -5.53
C SER A 114 26.98 -24.65 -4.13
N SER A 115 25.71 -24.26 -4.00
CA SER A 115 24.99 -24.22 -2.73
C SER A 115 23.49 -24.51 -2.88
N LEU A 116 22.80 -24.72 -1.76
CA LEU A 116 21.35 -24.79 -1.65
C LEU A 116 20.66 -23.54 -2.16
N ARG A 117 21.32 -22.38 -2.05
CA ARG A 117 20.80 -21.11 -2.55
C ARG A 117 20.69 -21.11 -4.07
N ASP A 118 21.55 -21.86 -4.75
CA ASP A 118 21.60 -21.97 -6.22
C ASP A 118 20.60 -23.00 -6.76
N LEU A 119 20.22 -23.99 -5.93
CA LEU A 119 19.29 -25.05 -6.31
C LEU A 119 17.97 -24.51 -6.87
N ARG A 120 17.40 -23.49 -6.20
CA ARG A 120 16.12 -22.88 -6.61
C ARG A 120 16.22 -22.18 -7.97
N PRO A 121 17.11 -21.19 -8.20
CA PRO A 121 17.21 -20.53 -9.49
C PRO A 121 17.61 -21.49 -10.62
N SER A 122 18.46 -22.50 -10.36
CA SER A 122 18.82 -23.50 -11.37
C SER A 122 17.65 -24.40 -11.77
N LEU A 123 16.83 -24.86 -10.81
CA LEU A 123 15.59 -25.59 -11.12
C LEU A 123 14.61 -24.74 -11.94
N LEU A 124 14.45 -23.46 -11.58
CA LEU A 124 13.58 -22.53 -12.32
C LEU A 124 14.06 -22.27 -13.75
N ASN A 125 15.37 -22.16 -13.96
CA ASN A 125 15.95 -22.00 -15.29
C ASN A 125 15.79 -23.29 -16.12
N ALA A 126 16.02 -24.46 -15.54
CA ALA A 126 15.91 -25.75 -16.23
C ALA A 126 14.49 -26.07 -16.70
N ILE A 127 13.44 -25.60 -15.99
CA ILE A 127 12.04 -25.78 -16.41
C ILE A 127 11.55 -24.73 -17.42
N GLN A 128 12.30 -23.65 -17.66
CA GLN A 128 11.85 -22.55 -18.51
C GLN A 128 11.57 -22.98 -19.96
N SER A 129 12.37 -23.92 -20.48
CA SER A 129 12.23 -24.49 -21.81
C SER A 129 11.17 -25.60 -21.91
N ARG A 130 10.52 -25.95 -20.79
CA ARG A 130 9.57 -27.08 -20.66
C ARG A 130 10.09 -28.40 -21.26
N PRO A 131 11.28 -28.85 -20.83
CA PRO A 131 11.82 -30.10 -21.34
C PRO A 131 11.03 -31.29 -20.76
N GLU A 132 10.91 -32.39 -21.52
CA GLU A 132 10.32 -33.64 -21.01
C GLU A 132 11.12 -34.19 -19.81
N GLN A 133 12.44 -33.99 -19.83
CA GLN A 133 13.36 -34.43 -18.78
C GLN A 133 14.39 -33.35 -18.44
N ILE A 134 14.70 -33.23 -17.15
CA ILE A 134 15.78 -32.43 -16.59
C ILE A 134 16.82 -33.39 -16.02
N GLN A 135 18.08 -33.23 -16.40
CA GLN A 135 19.15 -34.09 -15.90
C GLN A 135 19.70 -33.53 -14.58
N LEU A 136 19.67 -34.33 -13.51
CA LEU A 136 20.42 -34.06 -12.29
C LEU A 136 21.73 -34.83 -12.35
N THR A 137 22.86 -34.16 -12.13
CA THR A 137 24.13 -34.85 -11.92
C THR A 137 24.37 -34.97 -10.43
N VAL A 138 24.53 -36.21 -9.96
CA VAL A 138 24.61 -36.58 -8.55
C VAL A 138 25.85 -37.42 -8.32
N VAL A 139 26.55 -37.19 -7.22
CA VAL A 139 27.65 -38.04 -6.76
C VAL A 139 27.15 -38.87 -5.58
N ARG A 140 27.08 -40.20 -5.77
CA ARG A 140 26.73 -41.17 -4.72
C ARG A 140 27.92 -42.08 -4.47
N ALA A 141 28.36 -42.16 -3.22
CA ALA A 141 29.53 -42.97 -2.83
C ALA A 141 30.77 -42.74 -3.73
N GLY A 142 31.01 -41.48 -4.10
CA GLY A 142 32.13 -41.06 -4.95
C GLY A 142 31.99 -41.35 -6.45
N ARG A 143 30.83 -41.84 -6.91
CA ARG A 143 30.54 -42.07 -8.33
C ARG A 143 29.53 -41.06 -8.85
N GLU A 144 29.87 -40.41 -9.95
CA GLU A 144 28.95 -39.51 -10.66
C GLU A 144 27.90 -40.31 -11.45
N MET A 145 26.65 -39.88 -11.33
CA MET A 145 25.50 -40.47 -12.01
C MET A 145 24.54 -39.37 -12.46
N ALA A 146 23.84 -39.65 -13.56
CA ALA A 146 22.79 -38.79 -14.07
C ALA A 146 21.42 -39.36 -13.71
N LEU A 147 20.61 -38.60 -12.97
CA LEU A 147 19.24 -38.95 -12.63
C LEU A 147 18.27 -38.09 -13.45
N PRO A 148 17.39 -38.70 -14.27
CA PRO A 148 16.39 -37.97 -15.03
C PRO A 148 15.23 -37.56 -14.14
N LEU A 149 14.90 -36.28 -14.16
CA LEU A 149 13.80 -35.65 -13.46
C LEU A 149 12.71 -35.28 -14.46
N THR A 150 11.53 -35.87 -14.35
CA THR A 150 10.41 -35.57 -15.27
C THR A 150 10.00 -34.11 -15.14
N GLY A 151 10.16 -33.32 -16.20
CA GLY A 151 9.92 -31.87 -16.19
C GLY A 151 8.47 -31.52 -15.80
N ASP A 152 7.51 -32.31 -16.27
CA ASP A 152 6.08 -32.16 -15.98
C ASP A 152 5.69 -32.36 -14.51
N ARG A 153 6.57 -32.95 -13.68
CA ARG A 153 6.34 -33.05 -12.22
C ARG A 153 6.86 -31.85 -11.45
N LEU A 154 7.83 -31.12 -12.01
CA LEU A 154 8.32 -29.85 -11.46
C LEU A 154 7.46 -28.67 -11.90
N ILE A 155 6.86 -28.79 -13.07
CA ILE A 155 5.94 -27.84 -13.65
C ILE A 155 4.56 -28.21 -13.11
N LEU A 156 4.01 -27.44 -12.16
CA LEU A 156 2.56 -27.50 -11.94
C LEU A 156 1.87 -27.35 -13.29
N PRO A 157 0.75 -28.07 -13.55
CA PRO A 157 0.08 -28.03 -14.84
C PRO A 157 -0.05 -26.56 -15.25
N VAL A 158 0.74 -26.19 -16.27
CA VAL A 158 0.52 -24.96 -17.01
C VAL A 158 -0.97 -25.00 -17.31
N ALA A 159 -1.68 -23.95 -16.87
CA ALA A 159 -3.12 -23.77 -17.09
C ALA A 159 -3.54 -24.63 -18.27
N THR A 160 -4.24 -25.74 -17.97
CA THR A 160 -4.62 -26.75 -18.94
C THR A 160 -5.05 -25.98 -20.18
N ARG A 161 -4.38 -26.18 -21.33
CA ARG A 161 -4.84 -25.54 -22.56
C ARG A 161 -6.33 -25.86 -22.62
N LEU A 162 -7.16 -24.83 -22.58
CA LEU A 162 -8.58 -24.99 -22.85
C LEU A 162 -8.64 -25.78 -24.15
N PRO A 163 -9.46 -26.85 -24.23
CA PRO A 163 -9.52 -27.70 -25.41
C PRO A 163 -9.60 -26.80 -26.64
N GLY A 164 -8.68 -27.02 -27.59
CA GLY A 164 -8.60 -26.20 -28.78
C GLY A 164 -9.92 -26.31 -29.52
N MET A 165 -10.69 -25.23 -29.57
CA MET A 165 -11.68 -25.07 -30.62
C MET A 165 -10.89 -24.82 -31.91
N ASP A 166 -11.19 -25.59 -32.96
CA ASP A 166 -10.75 -25.29 -34.31
C ASP A 166 -11.26 -23.89 -34.67
N LEU A 167 -10.38 -22.90 -34.52
CA LEU A 167 -10.64 -21.53 -34.95
C LEU A 167 -10.42 -21.49 -36.46
N ASP A 168 -11.51 -21.52 -37.21
CA ASP A 168 -11.48 -21.15 -38.62
C ASP A 168 -10.85 -19.75 -38.74
N SER A 169 -9.64 -19.72 -39.32
CA SER A 169 -8.75 -18.56 -39.47
C SER A 169 -9.35 -17.35 -40.19
N GLN A 170 -10.59 -17.44 -40.68
CA GLN A 170 -11.32 -16.33 -41.32
C GLN A 170 -12.10 -15.45 -40.32
N THR A 171 -12.50 -15.95 -39.14
CA THR A 171 -13.30 -15.15 -38.19
C THR A 171 -12.47 -14.18 -37.33
N GLY A 172 -11.18 -14.45 -37.15
CA GLY A 172 -10.29 -13.65 -36.28
C GLY A 172 -9.86 -12.28 -36.85
N ASN A 173 -9.95 -12.08 -38.16
CA ASN A 173 -9.59 -10.81 -38.80
C ASN A 173 -10.78 -9.86 -38.98
N ASP A 174 -12.01 -10.36 -39.15
CA ASP A 174 -13.22 -9.53 -39.28
C ASP A 174 -13.69 -8.92 -37.95
N LEU A 175 -13.35 -9.54 -36.81
CA LEU A 175 -13.66 -9.01 -35.48
C LEU A 175 -12.76 -7.84 -35.06
N ARG A 176 -11.53 -7.74 -35.59
CA ARG A 176 -10.58 -6.66 -35.26
C ARG A 176 -10.91 -5.33 -35.93
N SER A 177 -11.55 -5.35 -37.10
CA SER A 177 -11.83 -4.16 -37.90
C SER A 177 -13.23 -3.58 -37.67
N SER A 178 -14.16 -4.34 -37.07
CA SER A 178 -15.58 -3.94 -36.95
C SER A 178 -16.01 -3.45 -35.56
N LEU A 179 -15.20 -3.60 -34.51
CA LEU A 179 -15.69 -3.49 -33.12
C LEU A 179 -15.10 -2.35 -32.27
N TYR A 180 -14.21 -1.52 -32.81
CA TYR A 180 -13.82 -0.27 -32.16
C TYR A 180 -14.04 0.92 -33.08
N ARG A 181 -15.27 1.43 -33.10
CA ARG A 181 -15.47 2.86 -33.36
C ARG A 181 -15.32 3.56 -32.02
N PRO A 182 -14.38 4.52 -31.85
CA PRO A 182 -14.47 5.44 -30.74
C PRO A 182 -15.90 5.97 -30.74
N ALA A 183 -16.60 5.87 -29.60
CA ALA A 183 -17.85 6.59 -29.49
C ALA A 183 -17.52 8.05 -29.74
N ASP A 184 -18.23 8.71 -30.65
CA ASP A 184 -18.26 10.16 -30.73
C ASP A 184 -18.78 10.61 -29.35
N SER A 185 -17.86 10.95 -28.45
CA SER A 185 -18.19 11.53 -27.16
C SER A 185 -18.76 12.91 -27.46
N ASN A 186 -20.06 12.96 -27.67
CA ASN A 186 -20.85 14.16 -27.83
C ASN A 186 -20.36 15.24 -26.85
N GLY A 187 -20.18 16.48 -27.31
CA GLY A 187 -19.63 17.63 -26.58
C GLY A 187 -20.33 18.02 -25.26
N GLN A 188 -21.23 17.18 -24.74
CA GLN A 188 -21.77 17.25 -23.38
C GLN A 188 -20.70 17.01 -22.31
N LEU A 189 -19.70 16.16 -22.56
CA LEU A 189 -18.55 15.99 -21.64
C LEU A 189 -17.60 17.19 -21.70
N GLU A 190 -17.41 17.81 -22.86
CA GLU A 190 -16.56 19.01 -23.01
C GLU A 190 -17.12 20.18 -22.20
N LEU A 191 -18.43 20.42 -22.25
CA LEU A 191 -19.10 21.44 -21.42
C LEU A 191 -18.97 21.18 -19.91
N LEU A 192 -18.88 19.90 -19.51
CA LEU A 192 -18.66 19.52 -18.12
C LEU A 192 -17.23 19.87 -17.68
N VAL A 193 -16.24 19.70 -18.57
CA VAL A 193 -14.84 20.06 -18.28
C VAL A 193 -14.70 21.55 -18.00
N ASP A 194 -15.33 22.41 -18.81
CA ASP A 194 -15.24 23.87 -18.62
C ASP A 194 -15.93 24.30 -17.32
N GLN A 195 -17.11 23.74 -17.00
CA GLN A 195 -17.82 24.03 -15.75
C GLN A 195 -17.04 23.57 -14.51
N ILE A 196 -16.35 22.43 -14.62
CA ILE A 196 -15.50 21.91 -13.55
C ILE A 196 -14.25 22.78 -13.40
N ALA A 197 -13.62 23.22 -14.49
CA ALA A 197 -12.46 24.09 -14.45
C ALA A 197 -12.78 25.44 -13.78
N GLU A 198 -13.93 26.05 -14.12
CA GLU A 198 -14.38 27.30 -13.48
C GLU A 198 -14.68 27.09 -11.98
N LEU A 199 -15.24 25.93 -11.61
CA LEU A 199 -15.42 25.57 -10.21
C LEU A 199 -14.07 25.41 -9.50
N GLU A 200 -13.12 24.68 -10.08
CA GLU A 200 -11.79 24.46 -9.50
C GLU A 200 -11.02 25.76 -9.30
N ASP A 201 -10.96 26.63 -10.32
CA ASP A 201 -10.28 27.94 -10.24
C ASP A 201 -10.79 28.77 -9.04
N ARG A 202 -12.10 28.69 -8.75
CA ARG A 202 -12.70 29.37 -7.59
C ARG A 202 -12.36 28.70 -6.25
N LEU A 203 -12.17 27.39 -6.24
CA LEU A 203 -11.91 26.61 -5.02
C LEU A 203 -10.43 26.62 -4.61
N ASP A 204 -9.51 26.81 -5.54
CA ASP A 204 -8.07 26.90 -5.28
C ASP A 204 -7.70 28.06 -4.33
N ASP A 205 -8.45 29.17 -4.40
CA ASP A 205 -8.30 30.33 -3.51
C ASP A 205 -8.73 30.06 -2.04
N LEU A 206 -9.34 28.90 -1.76
CA LEU A 206 -9.82 28.52 -0.42
C LEU A 206 -8.78 27.73 0.39
N MET A 207 -7.59 27.55 -0.15
CA MET A 207 -6.52 26.76 0.46
C MET A 207 -5.14 27.42 0.29
N CYS A 208 -4.15 26.88 0.99
CA CYS A 208 -2.77 27.35 0.92
C CYS A 208 -1.78 26.21 1.05
N VAL A 209 -0.52 26.47 0.67
CA VAL A 209 0.60 25.55 0.93
C VAL A 209 1.36 26.05 2.16
N ILE A 210 1.36 25.24 3.21
CA ILE A 210 2.13 25.44 4.43
C ILE A 210 3.46 24.71 4.27
N THR A 211 4.55 25.39 4.57
CA THR A 211 5.86 24.75 4.76
C THR A 211 6.12 24.56 6.25
N SER A 212 6.67 23.41 6.59
CA SER A 212 6.90 22.98 7.96
C SER A 212 8.18 22.14 8.03
N GLU A 213 8.70 21.92 9.23
CA GLU A 213 9.80 20.98 9.47
C GLU A 213 9.33 19.81 10.34
N ILE A 214 9.58 18.58 9.87
CA ILE A 214 9.35 17.34 10.62
C ILE A 214 10.66 16.56 10.65
N ALA A 215 11.16 16.25 11.85
CA ALA A 215 12.40 15.51 12.04
C ALA A 215 13.61 16.09 11.28
N GLY A 216 13.76 17.43 11.28
CA GLY A 216 14.86 18.11 10.59
C GLY A 216 14.71 18.20 9.07
N LYS A 217 13.55 17.80 8.52
CA LYS A 217 13.29 17.82 7.08
C LYS A 217 12.14 18.77 6.74
N PRO A 218 12.31 19.64 5.73
CA PRO A 218 11.21 20.46 5.25
C PRO A 218 10.15 19.57 4.60
N VAL A 219 8.90 19.83 4.95
CA VAL A 219 7.71 19.21 4.35
C VAL A 219 6.75 20.32 3.94
N SER A 220 6.07 20.11 2.82
CA SER A 220 4.96 20.95 2.39
C SER A 220 3.65 20.21 2.64
N ILE A 221 2.64 20.93 3.10
CA ILE A 221 1.32 20.38 3.41
C ILE A 221 0.25 21.40 3.03
N PHE A 222 -0.88 20.92 2.53
CA PHE A 222 -2.02 21.79 2.24
C PHE A 222 -2.74 22.23 3.53
N GLY A 223 -3.21 23.47 3.52
CA GLY A 223 -4.04 24.05 4.57
C GLY A 223 -5.34 24.58 4.00
N THR A 224 -6.41 24.43 4.75
CA THR A 224 -7.76 24.91 4.44
C THR A 224 -7.99 26.26 5.13
N LEU A 225 -8.23 27.32 4.37
CA LEU A 225 -8.48 28.66 4.90
C LEU A 225 -9.91 28.77 5.45
N ILE A 226 -10.10 29.41 6.61
CA ILE A 226 -11.44 29.60 7.18
C ILE A 226 -11.91 31.04 6.94
N GLU A 227 -13.01 31.18 6.20
CA GLU A 227 -13.57 32.46 5.78
C GLU A 227 -13.86 33.39 6.96
N GLY A 228 -13.48 34.67 6.85
CA GLY A 228 -13.76 35.68 7.87
C GLY A 228 -12.93 35.55 9.14
N THR A 229 -11.92 34.68 9.15
CA THR A 229 -11.02 34.47 10.29
C THR A 229 -9.56 34.44 9.86
N PRO A 230 -8.58 34.55 10.78
CA PRO A 230 -7.17 34.32 10.48
C PRO A 230 -6.78 32.83 10.60
N TRP A 231 -7.75 31.93 10.61
CA TRP A 231 -7.53 30.52 10.92
C TRP A 231 -7.31 29.68 9.68
N ILE A 232 -6.40 28.71 9.82
CA ILE A 232 -6.11 27.70 8.81
C ILE A 232 -6.18 26.33 9.48
N LEU A 233 -6.94 25.41 8.91
CA LEU A 233 -6.95 24.01 9.33
C LEU A 233 -5.99 23.19 8.47
N SER A 234 -5.23 22.28 9.07
CA SER A 234 -4.38 21.35 8.34
C SER A 234 -4.16 20.07 9.15
N LYS A 235 -3.40 19.14 8.58
CA LYS A 235 -3.03 17.88 9.21
C LYS A 235 -1.96 18.08 10.28
N SER A 236 -2.23 17.62 11.50
CA SER A 236 -1.31 17.76 12.65
C SER A 236 -0.01 17.00 12.43
N SER A 237 -0.06 15.77 11.92
CA SER A 237 1.13 14.92 11.72
C SER A 237 2.14 15.45 10.70
N MET A 238 1.78 16.47 9.92
CA MET A 238 2.62 17.07 8.87
C MET A 238 3.01 18.51 9.20
N VAL A 239 2.58 19.03 10.36
CA VAL A 239 2.86 20.38 10.82
C VAL A 239 3.69 20.31 12.10
N GLY A 240 4.85 20.94 12.09
CA GLY A 240 5.82 21.02 13.17
C GLY A 240 5.57 22.22 14.09
N GLY A 241 6.60 22.63 14.84
CA GLY A 241 6.49 23.70 15.83
C GLY A 241 6.49 25.12 15.25
N GLN A 242 7.12 25.32 14.10
CA GLN A 242 7.29 26.63 13.44
C GLN A 242 6.89 26.56 11.96
N PRO A 243 5.61 26.32 11.64
CA PRO A 243 5.14 26.35 10.26
C PRO A 243 5.08 27.77 9.71
N TYR A 244 5.18 27.90 8.39
CA TYR A 244 5.09 29.18 7.69
C TYR A 244 4.46 29.03 6.31
N LEU A 245 3.95 30.12 5.74
CA LEU A 245 3.53 30.20 4.35
C LEU A 245 4.69 30.72 3.50
N ALA A 246 4.99 30.04 2.40
CA ALA A 246 5.95 30.53 1.42
C ALA A 246 5.37 31.76 0.68
N SER A 247 6.15 32.84 0.58
CA SER A 247 5.79 34.09 -0.10
C SER A 247 6.93 34.56 -1.00
N GLN A 248 6.64 35.42 -1.98
CA GLN A 248 7.66 35.97 -2.89
C GLN A 248 8.64 36.96 -2.23
N GLN A 249 8.30 37.49 -1.06
CA GLN A 249 9.15 38.41 -0.30
C GLN A 249 9.79 37.68 0.89
N ASP A 250 9.06 37.59 2.00
CA ASP A 250 9.50 36.93 3.24
C ASP A 250 8.47 35.87 3.68
N PRO A 251 8.93 34.75 4.25
CA PRO A 251 8.06 33.75 4.86
C PRO A 251 7.08 34.37 5.87
N VAL A 252 5.84 33.91 5.85
CA VAL A 252 4.83 34.35 6.83
C VAL A 252 4.67 33.27 7.88
N ASP A 253 5.19 33.51 9.09
CA ASP A 253 5.08 32.57 10.20
C ASP A 253 3.62 32.31 10.58
N LEU A 254 3.33 31.05 10.87
CA LEU A 254 2.02 30.60 11.36
C LEU A 254 2.16 30.13 12.81
N GLN A 255 1.20 30.54 13.64
CA GLN A 255 1.15 30.10 15.03
C GLN A 255 0.30 28.82 15.15
N VAL A 256 0.85 27.76 15.74
CA VAL A 256 0.06 26.59 16.14
C VAL A 256 -0.77 26.94 17.39
N ILE A 257 -2.09 26.92 17.27
CA ILE A 257 -3.01 27.25 18.37
C ILE A 257 -3.43 26.02 19.14
N SER A 258 -3.89 25.00 18.42
CA SER A 258 -4.41 23.77 19.02
C SER A 258 -4.21 22.60 18.08
N ARG A 259 -4.14 21.41 18.66
CA ARG A 259 -4.06 20.14 17.95
C ARG A 259 -5.15 19.21 18.46
N ASP A 260 -5.85 18.59 17.52
CA ASP A 260 -6.73 17.46 17.78
C ASP A 260 -5.98 16.19 17.38
N ALA A 261 -5.45 15.50 18.39
CA ALA A 261 -4.74 14.26 18.20
C ALA A 261 -5.67 13.12 17.73
N GLU A 262 -6.98 13.19 17.99
CA GLU A 262 -7.92 12.13 17.62
C GLU A 262 -8.25 12.19 16.11
N ASN A 263 -8.34 13.38 15.53
CA ASN A 263 -8.65 13.56 14.10
C ASN A 263 -7.44 13.93 13.22
N ASP A 264 -6.24 14.02 13.82
CA ASP A 264 -5.01 14.45 13.15
C ASP A 264 -5.10 15.87 12.59
N LEU A 265 -5.76 16.77 13.32
CA LEU A 265 -5.98 18.15 12.86
C LEU A 265 -5.20 19.13 13.70
N THR A 266 -4.76 20.21 13.07
CA THR A 266 -4.16 21.36 13.74
C THR A 266 -4.83 22.63 13.28
N LEU A 267 -5.06 23.54 14.23
CA LEU A 267 -5.52 24.90 13.97
C LEU A 267 -4.30 25.83 14.00
N LEU A 268 -4.12 26.56 12.90
CA LEU A 268 -3.03 27.51 12.71
C LEU A 268 -3.60 28.92 12.60
N ARG A 269 -2.80 29.91 13.03
CA ARG A 269 -3.12 31.33 12.90
C ARG A 269 -2.18 32.01 11.91
N GLY A 270 -2.76 32.64 10.89
CA GLY A 270 -2.07 33.61 10.05
C GLY A 270 -2.13 35.04 10.60
N PRO A 271 -1.36 35.98 10.03
CA PRO A 271 -1.33 37.37 10.49
C PRO A 271 -2.58 38.18 10.10
N THR A 272 -3.33 37.74 9.08
CA THR A 272 -4.45 38.47 8.49
C THR A 272 -5.72 37.62 8.46
N VAL A 273 -6.87 38.29 8.44
CA VAL A 273 -8.17 37.66 8.25
C VAL A 273 -8.34 37.31 6.77
N HIS A 274 -8.76 36.08 6.48
CA HIS A 274 -9.00 35.61 5.13
C HIS A 274 -10.35 36.12 4.61
N SER A 275 -10.34 36.85 3.49
CA SER A 275 -11.56 37.29 2.79
C SER A 275 -12.23 36.17 2.00
N MET A 276 -11.49 35.11 1.70
CA MET A 276 -11.92 33.89 1.00
C MET A 276 -11.52 32.70 1.87
N GLY A 277 -12.38 31.69 1.96
CA GLY A 277 -12.12 30.46 2.70
C GLY A 277 -13.35 29.56 2.75
N VAL A 278 -13.22 28.40 3.38
CA VAL A 278 -14.36 27.52 3.60
C VAL A 278 -15.23 28.05 4.73
N ASN A 279 -16.53 27.84 4.60
CA ASN A 279 -17.50 28.21 5.62
C ASN A 279 -17.83 27.01 6.51
N LEU A 280 -17.42 27.09 7.79
CA LEU A 280 -17.67 26.05 8.79
C LEU A 280 -19.06 26.12 9.42
N ASN A 281 -19.84 27.18 9.18
CA ASN A 281 -21.18 27.26 9.76
C ASN A 281 -22.04 26.10 9.25
N ILE A 282 -22.67 25.39 10.19
CA ILE A 282 -23.69 24.38 9.90
C ILE A 282 -25.01 25.14 9.87
N GLU A 283 -25.53 25.45 8.67
CA GLU A 283 -26.89 25.96 8.55
C GLU A 283 -27.86 24.90 9.09
N THR A 284 -28.34 25.09 10.32
CA THR A 284 -29.47 24.33 10.86
C THR A 284 -30.74 24.94 10.26
N LYS A 285 -31.10 24.54 9.03
CA LYS A 285 -32.42 24.89 8.49
C LYS A 285 -33.49 24.24 9.36
N LEU A 286 -34.13 25.05 10.19
CA LEU A 286 -35.32 24.70 10.96
C LEU A 286 -36.41 24.20 10.01
N GLY A 287 -36.82 22.95 10.19
CA GLY A 287 -38.10 22.43 9.75
C GLY A 287 -38.16 21.93 8.30
N LEU A 288 -38.27 20.60 8.18
CA LEU A 288 -38.62 19.79 7.01
C LEU A 288 -37.43 19.27 6.19
N LYS A 289 -37.23 17.95 6.34
CA LYS A 289 -36.12 17.08 5.92
C LYS A 289 -34.83 17.34 6.71
N ARG A 290 -34.40 16.34 7.48
CA ARG A 290 -32.96 16.10 7.69
C ARG A 290 -32.36 16.10 6.28
N LEU A 291 -31.80 17.24 5.84
CA LEU A 291 -30.74 17.24 4.85
C LEU A 291 -29.65 16.44 5.54
N SER A 292 -29.59 15.17 5.19
CA SER A 292 -28.59 14.28 5.70
C SER A 292 -27.28 14.83 5.15
N ASN A 293 -26.52 15.56 5.99
CA ASN A 293 -25.11 15.87 5.76
C ASN A 293 -24.25 14.58 5.65
N SER A 294 -24.86 13.42 5.42
CA SER A 294 -24.23 12.14 5.25
C SER A 294 -23.79 12.02 3.80
N VAL A 295 -22.49 11.91 3.62
CA VAL A 295 -21.89 11.51 2.35
C VAL A 295 -22.41 10.13 1.96
N SER A 296 -22.90 9.99 0.73
CA SER A 296 -23.38 8.72 0.18
C SER A 296 -22.37 8.17 -0.83
N PRO A 297 -22.12 6.85 -0.90
CA PRO A 297 -21.29 6.26 -1.94
C PRO A 297 -21.77 6.63 -3.35
N GLY A 298 -20.84 6.88 -4.26
CA GLY A 298 -21.14 7.27 -5.64
C GLY A 298 -21.32 8.77 -5.87
N GLN A 299 -21.23 9.59 -4.82
CA GLN A 299 -21.26 11.05 -4.92
C GLN A 299 -19.95 11.57 -5.52
N MET A 300 -20.07 12.49 -6.47
CA MET A 300 -18.93 13.19 -7.07
C MET A 300 -18.40 14.26 -6.12
N LEU A 301 -17.07 14.34 -6.00
CA LEU A 301 -16.34 15.30 -5.18
C LEU A 301 -15.23 15.96 -5.97
N VAL A 302 -14.89 17.18 -5.55
CA VAL A 302 -13.78 17.98 -6.07
C VAL A 302 -12.78 18.25 -4.95
N THR A 303 -11.52 17.95 -5.18
CA THR A 303 -10.39 18.33 -4.32
C THR A 303 -9.51 19.32 -5.07
N PRO A 304 -9.51 20.61 -4.71
CA PRO A 304 -8.65 21.60 -5.36
C PRO A 304 -7.15 21.33 -5.11
N GLU A 305 -6.32 21.89 -5.99
CA GLU A 305 -4.86 21.81 -5.94
C GLU A 305 -4.31 23.23 -6.19
N PRO A 306 -3.51 23.83 -5.28
CA PRO A 306 -3.08 25.23 -5.39
C PRO A 306 -2.29 25.58 -6.67
N LYS A 307 -1.82 24.56 -7.41
CA LYS A 307 -1.01 24.68 -8.62
C LYS A 307 -1.34 23.55 -9.61
N GLY A 308 -2.54 23.54 -10.15
CA GLY A 308 -2.89 22.62 -11.24
C GLY A 308 -4.38 22.28 -11.26
N PRO A 309 -4.80 21.43 -12.20
CA PRO A 309 -6.15 20.88 -12.14
C PRO A 309 -6.26 20.08 -10.84
N GLY A 310 -7.33 20.34 -10.09
CA GLY A 310 -7.70 19.56 -8.93
C GLY A 310 -8.07 18.13 -9.31
N TRP A 311 -8.61 17.41 -8.33
CA TRP A 311 -9.03 16.03 -8.49
C TRP A 311 -10.54 15.92 -8.39
N MET A 312 -11.16 15.46 -9.48
CA MET A 312 -12.48 14.86 -9.41
C MET A 312 -12.38 13.43 -8.90
N SER A 313 -13.29 13.07 -7.99
CA SER A 313 -13.30 11.76 -7.35
C SER A 313 -14.71 11.34 -6.96
N VAL A 314 -14.87 10.08 -6.61
CA VAL A 314 -16.13 9.49 -6.19
C VAL A 314 -16.01 8.97 -4.77
N THR A 315 -17.04 9.20 -3.97
CA THR A 315 -17.13 8.65 -2.61
C THR A 315 -17.27 7.12 -2.66
N GLY A 316 -16.40 6.44 -1.93
CA GLY A 316 -16.39 4.97 -1.85
C GLY A 316 -17.12 4.40 -0.63
N SER A 317 -17.54 5.25 0.32
CA SER A 317 -18.18 4.81 1.57
C SER A 317 -19.06 5.89 2.17
N GLU A 318 -19.99 5.46 3.03
CA GLU A 318 -20.62 6.32 4.05
C GLU A 318 -19.59 6.63 5.17
N GLU A 319 -19.94 7.50 6.11
CA GLU A 319 -19.10 7.74 7.29
C GLU A 319 -18.92 6.48 8.15
N PHE A 320 -17.69 6.19 8.56
CA PHE A 320 -17.31 5.05 9.40
C PHE A 320 -16.18 5.40 10.38
N SER A 321 -15.99 4.57 11.40
CA SER A 321 -14.83 4.63 12.29
C SER A 321 -13.72 3.73 11.76
N SER A 322 -12.52 4.31 11.58
CA SER A 322 -11.32 3.60 11.18
C SER A 322 -10.50 3.26 12.43
N PRO A 323 -10.47 1.99 12.90
CA PRO A 323 -9.63 1.63 14.03
C PRO A 323 -8.15 1.70 13.66
N ARG A 324 -7.30 1.95 14.66
CA ARG A 324 -5.84 1.98 14.46
C ARG A 324 -5.29 0.57 14.26
N GLN A 325 -4.71 0.30 13.10
CA GLN A 325 -4.14 -1.00 12.73
C GLN A 325 -2.68 -0.86 12.29
N GLU A 326 -2.40 0.09 11.41
CA GLU A 326 -1.12 0.27 10.75
C GLU A 326 -0.37 1.52 11.21
N SER A 327 -1.07 2.61 11.56
CA SER A 327 -0.42 3.83 12.07
C SER A 327 -0.02 3.60 13.52
N ARG A 328 1.19 3.12 13.77
CA ARG A 328 1.71 2.91 15.12
C ARG A 328 3.18 3.24 15.18
N GLY A 329 3.62 3.75 16.33
CA GLY A 329 5.03 3.97 16.60
C GLY A 329 5.83 2.67 16.52
N TYR A 330 7.05 2.77 15.98
CA TYR A 330 7.94 1.62 15.80
C TYR A 330 9.35 1.91 16.32
N LEU A 331 9.84 1.06 17.23
CA LEU A 331 11.17 1.19 17.81
C LEU A 331 12.27 0.47 17.00
N GLY A 332 11.95 -0.65 16.34
CA GLY A 332 12.96 -1.50 15.70
C GLY A 332 13.77 -2.33 16.70
N VAL A 333 13.08 -3.02 17.62
CA VAL A 333 13.71 -3.84 18.67
C VAL A 333 12.95 -5.14 18.87
N VAL A 334 13.66 -6.19 19.27
CA VAL A 334 13.06 -7.41 19.84
C VAL A 334 13.13 -7.29 21.36
N LEU A 335 11.97 -7.44 22.00
CA LEU A 335 11.82 -7.27 23.44
C LEU A 335 11.71 -8.61 24.15
N ARG A 336 12.27 -8.68 25.36
CA ARG A 336 12.11 -9.81 26.27
C ARG A 336 11.79 -9.29 27.66
N ASP A 337 10.86 -9.95 28.35
CA ASP A 337 10.57 -9.62 29.75
C ASP A 337 11.80 -9.90 30.61
N SER A 338 12.24 -8.89 31.37
CA SER A 338 13.39 -9.04 32.25
C SER A 338 12.97 -9.63 33.59
N ARG A 339 13.89 -10.37 34.23
CA ARG A 339 13.73 -10.74 35.66
C ARG A 339 13.94 -9.54 36.58
N GLN A 340 14.64 -8.52 36.09
CA GLN A 340 14.71 -7.20 36.73
C GLN A 340 13.45 -6.42 36.35
N ARG A 341 12.98 -5.50 37.21
CA ARG A 341 11.74 -4.74 36.97
C ARG A 341 11.86 -3.93 35.66
N GLY A 342 11.29 -4.42 34.54
CA GLY A 342 11.32 -3.76 33.24
C GLY A 342 11.35 -4.71 32.04
N VAL A 343 11.59 -4.18 30.85
CA VAL A 343 11.61 -4.91 29.58
C VAL A 343 12.96 -4.73 28.90
N GLU A 344 13.65 -5.83 28.64
CA GLU A 344 14.99 -5.85 28.07
C GLU A 344 14.95 -5.80 26.54
N LEU A 345 15.83 -4.99 25.95
CA LEU A 345 16.12 -4.98 24.52
C LEU A 345 17.01 -6.18 24.20
N TYR A 346 16.40 -7.26 23.70
CA TYR A 346 17.10 -8.48 23.31
C TYR A 346 17.84 -8.31 21.98
N GLN A 347 17.27 -7.53 21.07
CA GLN A 347 17.87 -7.18 19.78
C GLN A 347 17.51 -5.75 19.42
N VAL A 348 18.44 -5.05 18.77
CA VAL A 348 18.24 -3.70 18.26
C VAL A 348 18.59 -3.69 16.77
N ASP A 349 17.55 -3.56 15.94
CA ASP A 349 17.68 -3.51 14.49
C ASP A 349 17.92 -2.08 14.01
N ASP A 350 18.15 -1.90 12.71
CA ASP A 350 18.12 -0.57 12.11
C ASP A 350 16.73 0.05 12.29
N GLY A 351 16.63 1.08 13.13
CA GLY A 351 15.35 1.63 13.56
C GLY A 351 15.50 2.83 14.49
N ALA A 352 14.36 3.26 15.06
CA ALA A 352 14.29 4.42 15.95
C ALA A 352 15.15 4.26 17.20
N ALA A 353 15.10 3.09 17.84
CA ALA A 353 15.88 2.79 19.04
C ALA A 353 17.39 2.91 18.79
N LYS A 354 17.88 2.34 17.67
CA LYS A 354 19.30 2.43 17.29
C LYS A 354 19.73 3.87 17.00
N LYS A 355 18.90 4.64 16.28
CA LYS A 355 19.15 6.07 16.00
C LYS A 355 19.21 6.91 17.28
N ALA A 356 18.42 6.55 18.28
CA ALA A 356 18.42 7.18 19.59
C ALA A 356 19.56 6.67 20.52
N GLY A 357 20.41 5.75 20.04
CA GLY A 357 21.55 5.25 20.81
C GLY A 357 21.19 4.20 21.86
N MET A 358 20.00 3.59 21.78
CA MET A 358 19.64 2.42 22.59
C MET A 358 20.44 1.18 22.13
N GLN A 359 20.74 0.28 23.06
CA GLN A 359 21.66 -0.85 22.87
C GLN A 359 21.03 -2.15 23.37
N VAL A 360 21.55 -3.28 22.86
CA VAL A 360 21.20 -4.60 23.37
C VAL A 360 21.56 -4.68 24.86
N GLY A 361 20.64 -5.17 25.68
CA GLY A 361 20.77 -5.27 27.13
C GLY A 361 20.26 -4.05 27.91
N ASP A 362 19.83 -2.97 27.22
CA ASP A 362 19.08 -1.89 27.88
C ASP A 362 17.75 -2.43 28.43
N VAL A 363 17.35 -1.96 29.62
CA VAL A 363 16.08 -2.37 30.26
C VAL A 363 15.16 -1.17 30.38
N ILE A 364 14.11 -1.12 29.58
CA ILE A 364 13.06 -0.10 29.63
C ILE A 364 12.26 -0.26 30.92
N VAL A 365 12.10 0.83 31.66
CA VAL A 365 11.32 0.89 32.90
C VAL A 365 10.18 1.90 32.84
N GLN A 366 10.26 2.87 31.94
CA GLN A 366 9.20 3.84 31.71
C GLN A 366 9.21 4.31 30.25
N ILE A 367 8.03 4.50 29.66
CA ILE A 367 7.85 5.13 28.36
C ILE A 367 6.87 6.29 28.52
N ALA A 368 7.26 7.48 28.07
CA ALA A 368 6.62 8.74 28.43
C ALA A 368 6.42 8.79 29.97
N ASP A 369 5.19 8.95 30.44
CA ASP A 369 4.85 8.96 31.87
C ASP A 369 4.38 7.59 32.40
N GLN A 370 4.41 6.54 31.58
CA GLN A 370 3.84 5.23 31.92
C GLN A 370 4.92 4.23 32.34
N PRO A 371 4.85 3.65 33.56
CA PRO A 371 5.79 2.63 33.99
C PRO A 371 5.57 1.32 33.24
N VAL A 372 6.68 0.72 32.79
CA VAL A 372 6.68 -0.51 31.99
C VAL A 372 7.31 -1.63 32.80
N LYS A 373 6.56 -2.73 32.94
CA LYS A 373 7.00 -3.97 33.62
C LYS A 373 7.01 -5.18 32.70
N ARG A 374 6.22 -5.16 31.62
CA ARG A 374 6.08 -6.26 30.66
C ARG A 374 6.07 -5.72 29.23
N ARG A 375 6.56 -6.53 28.29
CA ARG A 375 6.64 -6.18 26.87
C ARG A 375 5.28 -5.83 26.27
N GLU A 376 4.20 -6.43 26.75
CA GLU A 376 2.84 -6.12 26.28
C GLU A 376 2.50 -4.63 26.48
N GLN A 377 2.95 -4.02 27.59
CA GLN A 377 2.73 -2.59 27.85
C GLN A 377 3.50 -1.70 26.87
N VAL A 378 4.69 -2.13 26.44
CA VAL A 378 5.45 -1.43 25.39
C VAL A 378 4.68 -1.50 24.07
N PHE A 379 4.19 -2.69 23.70
CA PHE A 379 3.41 -2.86 22.48
C PHE A 379 2.09 -2.07 22.50
N GLU A 380 1.37 -2.06 23.62
CA GLU A 380 0.16 -1.26 23.81
C GLU A 380 0.43 0.23 23.66
N PHE A 381 1.49 0.74 24.31
CA PHE A 381 1.91 2.12 24.17
C PHE A 381 2.23 2.45 22.70
N LEU A 382 3.09 1.66 22.04
CA LEU A 382 3.47 1.89 20.65
C LEU A 382 2.28 1.86 19.69
N ARG A 383 1.28 1.02 19.96
CA ARG A 383 0.01 0.97 19.20
C ARG A 383 -0.88 2.18 19.44
N SER A 384 -0.69 2.93 20.52
CA SER A 384 -1.50 4.10 20.85
C SER A 384 -0.93 5.42 20.33
N VAL A 385 0.33 5.42 19.90
CA VAL A 385 1.06 6.63 19.47
C VAL A 385 1.35 6.60 17.97
N ASP A 386 1.39 7.79 17.37
CA ASP A 386 1.70 7.96 15.96
C ASP A 386 3.19 7.77 15.66
N PRO A 387 3.53 7.31 14.44
CA PRO A 387 4.89 7.45 13.91
C PRO A 387 5.37 8.91 13.97
N ASP A 388 6.69 9.10 13.97
CA ASP A 388 7.34 10.41 14.04
C ASP A 388 7.03 11.22 15.31
N THR A 389 6.44 10.58 16.33
CA THR A 389 6.30 11.12 17.68
C THR A 389 7.62 10.98 18.44
N ASN A 390 8.10 12.06 19.06
CA ASN A 390 9.21 11.98 20.00
C ASN A 390 8.72 11.51 21.37
N VAL A 391 9.36 10.48 21.92
CA VAL A 391 8.98 9.87 23.20
C VAL A 391 10.19 9.72 24.10
N GLN A 392 10.06 10.15 25.34
CA GLN A 392 11.06 9.91 26.38
C GLN A 392 10.97 8.50 26.91
N ILE A 393 12.06 7.75 26.84
CA ILE A 393 12.18 6.40 27.38
C ILE A 393 13.20 6.41 28.50
N ARG A 394 12.76 6.00 29.69
CA ARG A 394 13.64 5.77 30.82
C ARG A 394 14.06 4.31 30.88
N LEU A 395 15.36 4.08 30.97
CA LEU A 395 15.95 2.74 30.91
C LEU A 395 17.13 2.60 31.87
N PHE A 396 17.48 1.35 32.17
CA PHE A 396 18.74 1.00 32.81
C PHE A 396 19.73 0.45 31.78
N ARG A 397 20.97 0.97 31.82
CA ARG A 397 22.11 0.42 31.10
C ARG A 397 23.20 0.10 32.12
N GLN A 398 23.60 -1.16 32.22
CA GLN A 398 24.62 -1.60 33.19
C GLN A 398 24.34 -1.08 34.62
N GLN A 399 23.07 -1.14 35.06
CA GLN A 399 22.57 -0.64 36.36
C GLN A 399 22.53 0.88 36.57
N ALA A 400 22.96 1.69 35.59
CA ALA A 400 22.76 3.14 35.61
C ALA A 400 21.42 3.52 34.95
N GLU A 401 20.64 4.37 35.62
CA GLU A 401 19.39 4.91 35.07
C GLU A 401 19.69 6.06 34.11
N MET A 402 19.04 6.06 32.95
CA MET A 402 19.14 7.14 31.97
C MET A 402 17.83 7.35 31.23
N THR A 403 17.68 8.54 30.64
CA THR A 403 16.53 8.90 29.79
C THR A 403 17.03 9.16 28.38
N VAL A 404 16.33 8.62 27.40
CA VAL A 404 16.65 8.75 25.98
C VAL A 404 15.41 9.28 25.26
N ASP A 405 15.57 10.35 24.49
CA ASP A 405 14.55 10.84 23.56
C ASP A 405 14.58 10.00 22.28
N VAL A 406 13.46 9.39 21.94
CA VAL A 406 13.32 8.52 20.77
C VAL A 406 12.25 9.05 19.83
N LEU A 407 12.65 9.43 18.63
CA LEU A 407 11.73 9.69 17.52
C LEU A 407 11.26 8.36 16.94
N LEU A 408 10.01 7.99 17.19
CA LEU A 408 9.43 6.71 16.74
C LEU A 408 9.37 6.64 15.21
N GLY A 409 9.68 5.48 14.65
CA GLY A 409 9.54 5.22 13.21
C GLY A 409 8.17 4.68 12.84
N SER A 410 7.99 4.38 11.56
CA SER A 410 6.89 3.54 11.06
C SER A 410 7.34 2.08 10.92
N PRO A 411 6.45 1.09 11.11
CA PRO A 411 6.75 -0.30 10.80
C PRO A 411 7.16 -0.46 9.33
N PRO A 412 8.14 -1.30 9.01
CA PRO A 412 8.53 -1.54 7.62
C PRO A 412 7.39 -2.21 6.85
N THR A 413 7.22 -1.82 5.58
CA THR A 413 6.33 -2.51 4.64
C THR A 413 7.07 -3.69 4.02
N GLU A 414 6.69 -4.93 4.35
CA GLU A 414 7.35 -6.14 3.82
C GLU A 414 6.83 -6.59 2.45
N SER A 415 5.79 -5.94 1.93
CA SER A 415 5.16 -6.30 0.65
C SER A 415 5.87 -5.67 -0.54
N GLY A 416 6.26 -6.50 -1.52
CA GLY A 416 6.72 -6.06 -2.83
C GLY A 416 5.59 -5.79 -3.83
N HIS A 417 4.32 -5.83 -3.40
CA HIS A 417 3.18 -5.64 -4.28
C HIS A 417 3.08 -4.18 -4.74
N ALA A 418 2.73 -3.93 -6.01
CA ALA A 418 2.69 -2.58 -6.57
C ALA A 418 1.74 -1.61 -5.83
N ALA A 419 0.69 -2.14 -5.18
CA ALA A 419 -0.22 -1.36 -4.34
C ALA A 419 0.45 -0.80 -3.06
N ASP A 420 1.52 -1.44 -2.60
CA ASP A 420 2.25 -1.06 -1.40
C ASP A 420 3.48 -0.19 -1.69
N LEU A 421 3.85 -0.05 -2.96
CA LEU A 421 4.96 0.79 -3.42
C LEU A 421 4.58 2.27 -3.59
N ILE A 422 3.31 2.63 -3.36
CA ILE A 422 2.87 4.03 -3.40
C ILE A 422 3.22 4.74 -2.10
N ARG A 423 3.30 6.08 -2.16
CA ARG A 423 3.43 6.92 -0.97
C ARG A 423 2.09 7.02 -0.25
N LYS A 424 2.02 6.49 0.97
CA LYS A 424 0.86 6.56 1.87
C LYS A 424 1.14 7.56 2.99
N SER A 425 0.10 8.08 3.62
CA SER A 425 0.26 8.93 4.80
C SER A 425 0.82 8.11 5.97
N THR A 426 1.70 8.73 6.77
CA THR A 426 2.31 8.11 7.96
C THR A 426 1.26 7.70 8.97
N ARG A 427 0.43 8.67 9.40
CA ARG A 427 -0.88 8.41 9.98
C ARG A 427 -1.94 8.30 8.89
N ARG A 428 -2.64 7.17 8.86
CA ARG A 428 -3.66 6.83 7.86
C ARG A 428 -4.87 6.06 8.36
N ASP A 429 -4.91 5.74 9.65
CA ASP A 429 -6.05 5.10 10.31
C ASP A 429 -6.17 5.61 11.75
N GLY A 430 -7.09 5.03 12.52
CA GLY A 430 -7.37 5.48 13.89
C GLY A 430 -8.18 6.79 13.92
N PHE A 431 -9.14 6.95 13.00
CA PHE A 431 -10.04 8.09 12.94
C PHE A 431 -11.44 7.70 13.43
N PRO A 432 -12.07 8.45 14.35
CA PRO A 432 -13.39 8.13 14.88
C PRO A 432 -14.50 8.20 13.83
N ARG A 433 -14.42 9.18 12.92
CA ARG A 433 -15.37 9.36 11.82
C ARG A 433 -14.65 9.89 10.59
N VAL A 434 -14.67 9.09 9.53
CA VAL A 434 -14.15 9.42 8.20
C VAL A 434 -15.07 8.83 7.14
N PHE A 435 -14.99 9.34 5.92
CA PHE A 435 -15.47 8.63 4.73
C PHE A 435 -14.32 8.55 3.71
N THR A 436 -14.51 7.78 2.65
CA THR A 436 -13.47 7.61 1.61
C THR A 436 -13.89 8.20 0.27
N HIS A 437 -12.92 8.68 -0.48
CA HIS A 437 -13.00 8.90 -1.93
C HIS A 437 -11.74 8.40 -2.63
N ASP A 438 -11.75 8.35 -3.95
CA ASP A 438 -10.72 7.74 -4.77
C ASP A 438 -9.72 8.72 -5.41
N ALA A 439 -9.71 10.00 -5.01
CA ALA A 439 -8.71 10.93 -5.53
C ALA A 439 -7.29 10.43 -5.21
N PRO A 440 -6.37 10.36 -6.19
CA PRO A 440 -5.04 9.82 -6.01
C PRO A 440 -4.07 10.84 -5.36
N LEU A 441 -4.47 11.43 -4.24
CA LEU A 441 -3.72 12.46 -3.51
C LEU A 441 -2.39 11.97 -2.95
N PHE A 442 -1.39 12.83 -2.96
CA PHE A 442 -0.18 12.60 -2.17
C PHE A 442 -0.44 12.87 -0.68
N PRO A 443 0.36 12.31 0.24
CA PRO A 443 0.26 12.63 1.66
C PRO A 443 0.35 14.12 1.96
N GLU A 444 1.11 14.87 1.17
CA GLU A 444 1.26 16.33 1.26
C GLU A 444 0.00 17.11 0.86
N SER A 445 -0.88 16.48 0.06
CA SER A 445 -2.16 17.08 -0.32
C SER A 445 -3.25 16.86 0.73
N CYS A 446 -3.02 15.95 1.69
CA CYS A 446 -3.95 15.64 2.78
C CYS A 446 -3.89 16.72 3.87
N GLY A 447 -4.82 17.66 3.79
CA GLY A 447 -4.97 18.86 4.64
C GLY A 447 -5.76 19.95 3.91
N GLY A 448 -5.89 19.80 2.58
CA GLY A 448 -6.77 20.60 1.75
C GLY A 448 -8.26 20.22 1.88
N PRO A 449 -9.15 21.15 1.49
CA PRO A 449 -10.59 20.98 1.55
C PRO A 449 -11.12 20.04 0.46
N VAL A 450 -12.34 19.54 0.67
CA VAL A 450 -13.10 18.70 -0.26
C VAL A 450 -14.48 19.30 -0.45
N PHE A 451 -14.95 19.33 -1.69
CA PHE A 451 -16.24 19.92 -2.07
C PHE A 451 -17.09 18.95 -2.88
N ASP A 452 -18.40 19.18 -2.92
CA ASP A 452 -19.28 18.58 -3.92
C ASP A 452 -19.29 19.40 -5.23
N LEU A 453 -20.05 18.95 -6.24
CA LEU A 453 -20.18 19.65 -7.52
C LEU A 453 -20.94 20.99 -7.45
N GLU A 454 -21.62 21.27 -6.33
CA GLU A 454 -22.24 22.58 -6.09
C GLU A 454 -21.25 23.56 -5.44
N GLY A 455 -20.05 23.09 -5.07
CA GLY A 455 -19.04 23.85 -4.36
C GLY A 455 -19.29 23.95 -2.85
N ASN A 456 -20.15 23.10 -2.29
CA ASN A 456 -20.35 23.05 -0.85
C ASN A 456 -19.19 22.32 -0.20
N PHE A 457 -18.67 22.87 0.90
CA PHE A 457 -17.60 22.25 1.68
C PHE A 457 -18.10 20.97 2.39
N VAL A 458 -17.45 19.84 2.09
CA VAL A 458 -17.81 18.50 2.60
C VAL A 458 -16.89 18.07 3.74
N GLY A 459 -15.61 18.43 3.71
CA GLY A 459 -14.63 18.02 4.73
C GLY A 459 -13.19 18.29 4.34
N ILE A 460 -12.25 17.74 5.11
CA ILE A 460 -10.80 17.88 4.89
C ILE A 460 -10.16 16.53 4.60
N ASN A 461 -9.33 16.48 3.56
CA ASN A 461 -8.52 15.29 3.24
C ASN A 461 -7.58 14.96 4.41
N ALA A 462 -7.80 13.84 5.07
CA ALA A 462 -7.10 13.45 6.29
C ALA A 462 -5.83 12.64 5.99
N ALA A 463 -5.97 11.65 5.11
CA ALA A 463 -4.89 10.71 4.85
C ALA A 463 -5.05 9.94 3.54
N ARG A 464 -3.94 9.75 2.82
CA ARG A 464 -3.82 8.76 1.77
C ARG A 464 -3.65 7.38 2.41
N HIS A 465 -4.75 6.64 2.52
CA HIS A 465 -4.79 5.34 3.17
C HIS A 465 -4.24 4.22 2.27
N SER A 466 -4.70 4.16 1.03
CA SER A 466 -4.27 3.14 0.07
C SER A 466 -4.31 3.67 -1.36
N ARG A 467 -4.03 2.83 -2.35
CA ARG A 467 -4.02 3.20 -3.77
C ARG A 467 -5.36 3.74 -4.25
N VAL A 468 -6.47 3.23 -3.73
CA VAL A 468 -7.83 3.66 -4.12
C VAL A 468 -8.56 4.46 -3.05
N ARG A 469 -7.98 4.66 -1.87
CA ARG A 469 -8.67 5.30 -0.74
C ARG A 469 -7.88 6.47 -0.17
N THR A 470 -8.53 7.63 -0.22
CA THR A 470 -8.20 8.80 0.58
C THR A 470 -9.31 9.00 1.60
N TYR A 471 -8.93 9.21 2.85
CA TYR A 471 -9.85 9.45 3.96
C TYR A 471 -10.14 10.93 4.09
N VAL A 472 -11.38 11.28 4.40
CA VAL A 472 -11.82 12.66 4.63
C VAL A 472 -12.46 12.74 6.01
N ILE A 473 -12.05 13.73 6.80
CA ILE A 473 -12.76 14.14 8.01
C ILE A 473 -13.97 14.98 7.58
N PRO A 474 -15.21 14.54 7.85
CA PRO A 474 -16.39 15.26 7.41
C PRO A 474 -16.53 16.59 8.16
N LYS A 475 -17.14 17.59 7.51
CA LYS A 475 -17.43 18.92 8.07
C LYS A 475 -18.15 18.85 9.42
N SER A 476 -18.92 17.79 9.69
CA SER A 476 -19.63 17.57 10.95
C SER A 476 -18.72 17.28 12.16
N VAL A 477 -17.43 16.99 11.93
CA VAL A 477 -16.38 16.80 12.97
C VAL A 477 -15.63 18.11 13.27
N LEU A 478 -15.47 18.97 12.25
CA LEU A 478 -14.71 20.23 12.29
C LEU A 478 -15.47 21.32 13.04
#